data_AF-A0A9W7SLX3-F1
#
_entry.id   AF-A0A9W7SLX3-F1
#
_cell.length_a   1.000
_cell.length_b   1.000
_cell.length_c   1.000
_cell.angle_alpha   90.00
_cell.angle_beta   90.00
_cell.angle_gamma   90.00
#
_symmetry.space_group_name_H-M   'P 1'
#
loop_
_entity.id
_entity.type
_entity.pdbx_description
1 polymer ?
#
loop_
_entity_poly.entity_id
_entity_poly.type
_entity_poly.pdbx_seq_one_letter_code
_entity_poly.pdbx_strand_id
1 'polypeptide(L)'
;MQSYHFARIHLLHHQPLVSTAAPCPSTPRSTHHASPGSSLAPCLASYASILQQSRAHAKEIVAIGLGRSDEGTRIHSVQPLWTAGLVLGGSAEDDEVWVETEGYRKSVVEQLRGIERDMGWASEYRVRSLLELWGLPPDWAGVEV
;
A
#
# COMPACT_ATOMS: atom_id res chain seq x y z
N MET A 1 2.63 11.61 -11.77
CA MET A 1 1.75 10.63 -12.44
C MET A 1 1.48 9.47 -11.50
N GLN A 2 0.22 9.22 -11.09
CA GLN A 2 -0.12 8.16 -10.12
C GLN A 2 0.19 6.74 -10.62
N SER A 3 0.06 6.51 -11.93
CA SER A 3 0.29 5.19 -12.56
C SER A 3 1.71 4.64 -12.31
N TYR A 4 2.71 5.52 -12.19
CA TYR A 4 4.07 5.14 -11.84
C TYR A 4 4.13 4.52 -10.44
N HIS A 5 3.59 5.20 -9.44
CA HIS A 5 3.60 4.72 -8.05
C HIS A 5 2.74 3.47 -7.87
N PHE A 6 1.60 3.40 -8.56
CA PHE A 6 0.76 2.20 -8.60
C PHE A 6 1.51 0.97 -9.14
N ALA A 7 2.23 1.13 -10.26
CA ALA A 7 3.05 0.07 -10.84
C ALA A 7 4.22 -0.33 -9.91
N ARG A 8 4.87 0.65 -9.26
CA ARG A 8 5.93 0.39 -8.28
C ARG A 8 5.44 -0.46 -7.12
N ILE A 9 4.26 -0.18 -6.57
CA ILE A 9 3.64 -1.00 -5.51
C ILE A 9 3.48 -2.45 -5.99
N HIS A 10 2.95 -2.67 -7.18
CA HIS A 10 2.78 -4.03 -7.73
C HIS A 10 4.12 -4.74 -7.88
N LEU A 11 5.12 -4.08 -8.46
CA LEU A 11 6.46 -4.67 -8.63
C LEU A 11 7.11 -5.04 -7.30
N LEU A 12 6.94 -4.20 -6.27
CA LEU A 12 7.46 -4.47 -4.93
C LEU A 12 6.81 -5.71 -4.30
N HIS A 13 5.50 -5.88 -4.45
CA HIS A 13 4.78 -7.05 -3.91
C HIS A 13 5.08 -8.34 -4.67
N HIS A 14 5.43 -8.25 -5.95
CA HIS A 14 5.82 -9.37 -6.79
C HIS A 14 7.34 -9.62 -6.82
N GLN A 15 8.13 -8.84 -6.08
CA GLN A 15 9.57 -9.02 -6.06
C GLN A 15 9.91 -10.38 -5.43
N PRO A 16 10.73 -11.22 -6.11
CA PRO A 16 11.14 -12.50 -5.53
C PRO A 16 11.94 -12.22 -4.25
N LEU A 17 11.47 -12.77 -3.14
CA LEU A 17 12.24 -12.77 -1.90
C LEU A 17 13.54 -13.52 -2.16
N VAL A 18 14.65 -13.00 -1.63
CA VAL A 18 15.98 -13.61 -1.74
C VAL A 18 15.85 -15.10 -1.48
N SER A 19 16.16 -15.89 -2.50
CA SER A 19 15.85 -17.30 -2.60
C SER A 19 16.26 -18.06 -1.34
N THR A 20 15.30 -18.70 -0.68
CA THR A 20 15.49 -19.70 0.38
C THR A 20 16.24 -20.95 -0.12
N ALA A 21 16.58 -21.02 -1.42
CA ALA A 21 17.10 -22.21 -2.08
C ALA A 21 18.27 -21.94 -3.05
N ALA A 22 19.10 -20.90 -2.84
CA ALA A 22 20.37 -20.81 -3.57
C ALA A 22 21.47 -21.60 -2.83
N PRO A 23 22.04 -22.68 -3.40
CA PRO A 23 23.31 -23.21 -2.95
C PRO A 23 24.37 -22.14 -3.22
N CYS A 24 25.17 -21.80 -2.20
CA CYS A 24 26.34 -20.95 -2.38
C CYS A 24 27.15 -21.43 -3.59
N PRO A 25 27.51 -20.57 -4.56
CA PRO A 25 28.53 -20.95 -5.52
C PRO A 25 29.80 -21.22 -4.73
N SER A 26 30.21 -22.47 -4.80
CA SER A 26 31.40 -23.08 -4.24
C SER A 26 32.63 -22.18 -4.40
N THR A 27 32.96 -21.42 -3.36
CA THR A 27 34.34 -21.09 -3.02
C THR A 27 34.83 -22.14 -2.03
N PRO A 28 35.96 -22.82 -2.30
CA PRO A 28 36.47 -23.82 -1.39
C PRO A 28 37.11 -23.15 -0.17
N ARG A 29 36.92 -23.78 0.99
CA ARG A 29 37.73 -23.64 2.22
C ARG A 29 37.31 -22.54 3.22
N SER A 30 36.36 -22.90 4.10
CA SER A 30 36.57 -22.74 5.54
C SER A 30 35.67 -23.72 6.31
N THR A 31 36.29 -24.54 7.15
CA THR A 31 35.67 -25.51 8.05
C THR A 31 34.96 -24.80 9.20
N HIS A 32 33.74 -24.35 8.97
CA HIS A 32 32.78 -24.11 10.04
C HIS A 32 31.43 -24.67 9.59
N HIS A 33 30.84 -25.50 10.44
CA HIS A 33 29.59 -26.23 10.22
C HIS A 33 28.54 -25.36 9.51
N ALA A 34 28.32 -25.62 8.22
CA ALA A 34 27.22 -25.05 7.47
C ALA A 34 25.92 -25.59 8.07
N SER A 35 25.24 -24.76 8.86
CA SER A 35 23.91 -25.05 9.37
C SER A 35 22.92 -25.08 8.19
N PRO A 36 22.12 -26.15 8.02
CA PRO A 36 21.06 -26.17 7.02
C PRO A 36 19.90 -25.30 7.52
N GLY A 37 19.93 -24.02 7.16
CA GLY A 37 18.90 -23.06 7.53
C GLY A 37 19.12 -21.76 6.80
N SER A 38 18.49 -21.60 5.64
CA SER A 38 18.35 -20.31 4.98
C SER A 38 17.93 -19.26 6.01
N SER A 39 18.71 -18.18 6.16
CA SER A 39 18.51 -17.22 7.24
C SER A 39 17.15 -16.52 7.09
N LEU A 40 16.24 -16.77 8.03
CA LEU A 40 14.88 -16.19 8.10
C LEU A 40 14.93 -14.66 8.29
N ALA A 41 15.94 -14.17 9.02
CA ALA A 41 16.05 -12.76 9.39
C ALA A 41 16.21 -11.83 8.16
N PRO A 42 17.10 -12.09 7.18
CA PRO A 42 17.14 -11.34 5.92
C PRO A 42 15.82 -11.33 5.14
N CYS A 43 15.07 -12.44 5.14
CA CYS A 43 13.78 -12.51 4.46
C CYS A 43 12.76 -11.58 5.13
N LEU A 44 12.65 -11.62 6.46
CA LEU A 44 11.77 -10.74 7.23
C LEU A 44 12.15 -9.27 7.05
N ALA A 45 13.45 -8.95 7.06
CA ALA A 45 13.94 -7.59 6.82
C ALA A 45 13.61 -7.09 5.40
N SER A 46 13.73 -7.96 4.39
CA SER A 46 13.32 -7.65 3.01
C SER A 46 11.82 -7.35 2.92
N TYR A 47 10.98 -8.15 3.59
CA TYR A 47 9.53 -7.94 3.61
C TYR A 47 9.15 -6.62 4.28
N ALA A 48 9.74 -6.31 5.44
CA ALA A 48 9.54 -5.03 6.12
C ALA A 48 9.95 -3.84 5.23
N SER A 49 11.07 -3.95 4.51
CA SER A 49 11.51 -2.93 3.55
C SER A 49 10.52 -2.74 2.39
N ILE A 50 10.01 -3.84 1.82
CA ILE A 50 9.00 -3.83 0.75
C ILE A 50 7.73 -3.11 1.20
N LEU A 51 7.24 -3.41 2.41
CA LEU A 51 6.06 -2.74 2.97
C LEU A 51 6.31 -1.24 3.17
N GLN A 52 7.47 -0.86 3.70
CA GLN A 52 7.80 0.55 3.92
C GLN A 52 7.89 1.34 2.61
N GLN A 53 8.53 0.78 1.58
CA GLN A 53 8.61 1.40 0.26
C GLN A 53 7.22 1.50 -0.40
N SER A 54 6.38 0.48 -0.23
CA SER A 54 5.01 0.49 -0.73
C SER A 54 4.19 1.62 -0.08
N ARG A 55 4.33 1.83 1.24
CA ARG A 55 3.66 2.93 1.95
C ARG A 55 4.12 4.30 1.45
N ALA A 56 5.41 4.48 1.21
CA ALA A 56 5.92 5.72 0.62
C ALA A 56 5.26 6.00 -0.74
N HIS A 57 5.19 5.00 -1.62
CA HIS A 57 4.49 5.16 -2.91
C HIS A 57 2.98 5.37 -2.77
N ALA A 58 2.33 4.78 -1.77
CA ALA A 58 0.92 5.01 -1.50
C ALA A 58 0.65 6.47 -1.08
N LYS A 59 1.50 7.04 -0.21
CA LYS A 59 1.41 8.47 0.18
C LYS A 59 1.53 9.39 -1.03
N GLU A 60 2.44 9.09 -1.96
CA GLU A 60 2.60 9.85 -3.21
C GLU A 60 1.34 9.78 -4.10
N ILE A 61 0.67 8.62 -4.19
CA ILE A 61 -0.60 8.51 -4.94
C ILE A 61 -1.64 9.47 -4.38
N VAL A 62 -1.81 9.47 -3.05
CA VAL A 62 -2.77 10.35 -2.37
C VAL A 62 -2.43 11.81 -2.60
N ALA A 63 -1.16 12.19 -2.43
CA ALA A 63 -0.68 13.56 -2.64
C ALA A 63 -0.90 14.04 -4.09
N ILE A 64 -0.59 13.19 -5.08
CA ILE A 64 -0.83 13.52 -6.50
C ILE A 64 -2.33 13.71 -6.75
N GLY A 65 -3.19 12.89 -6.14
CA GLY A 65 -4.65 13.01 -6.30
C GLY A 65 -5.25 14.27 -5.69
N LEU A 66 -4.63 14.81 -4.63
CA LEU A 66 -4.97 16.14 -4.10
C LEU A 66 -4.55 17.28 -5.04
N GLY A 67 -3.53 17.05 -5.87
CA GLY A 67 -3.19 17.95 -6.96
C GLY A 67 -4.32 17.97 -7.99
N ARG A 68 -5.12 19.05 -7.98
CA ARG A 68 -6.31 19.28 -8.83
C ARG A 68 -6.11 18.80 -10.27
N SER A 69 -6.45 17.55 -10.52
CA SER A 69 -6.38 16.93 -11.84
C SER A 69 -7.65 17.28 -12.61
N ASP A 70 -7.53 17.44 -13.92
CA ASP A 70 -8.68 17.70 -14.79
C ASP A 70 -9.77 16.66 -14.55
N GLU A 71 -11.02 17.12 -14.51
CA GLU A 71 -12.17 16.35 -14.06
C GLU A 71 -12.26 14.97 -14.74
N GLY A 72 -12.10 14.94 -16.06
CA GLY A 72 -12.09 13.73 -16.90
C GLY A 72 -10.99 12.71 -16.57
N THR A 73 -9.87 13.14 -16.01
CA THR A 73 -8.72 12.28 -15.72
C THR A 73 -8.79 11.64 -14.32
N ARG A 74 -9.61 12.20 -13.41
CA ARG A 74 -9.74 11.73 -12.03
C ARG A 74 -10.28 10.30 -11.93
N ILE A 75 -11.04 9.83 -12.93
CA ILE A 75 -11.52 8.42 -12.98
C ILE A 75 -10.37 7.41 -12.99
N HIS A 76 -9.22 7.77 -13.59
CA HIS A 76 -8.05 6.89 -13.64
C HIS A 76 -7.33 6.78 -12.30
N SER A 77 -7.66 7.66 -11.34
CA SER A 77 -7.12 7.65 -9.99
C SER A 77 -7.83 6.63 -9.07
N VAL A 78 -9.00 6.09 -9.46
CA VAL A 78 -9.78 5.18 -8.61
C VAL A 78 -8.98 3.94 -8.21
N GLN A 79 -8.36 3.25 -9.17
CA GLN A 79 -7.57 2.04 -8.90
C GLN A 79 -6.30 2.35 -8.10
N PRO A 80 -5.50 3.39 -8.44
CA PRO A 80 -4.39 3.84 -7.60
C PRO A 80 -4.80 4.20 -6.18
N LEU A 81 -5.87 4.98 -5.98
CA LEU A 81 -6.33 5.42 -4.65
C LEU A 81 -6.80 4.24 -3.80
N TRP A 82 -7.56 3.31 -4.38
CA TRP A 82 -7.94 2.09 -3.65
C TRP A 82 -6.71 1.26 -3.24
N THR A 83 -5.73 1.14 -4.13
CA THR A 83 -4.47 0.42 -3.84
C THR A 83 -3.66 1.13 -2.77
N ALA A 84 -3.60 2.46 -2.80
CA ALA A 84 -2.99 3.25 -1.74
C ALA A 84 -3.70 3.00 -0.40
N GLY A 85 -5.03 2.94 -0.39
CA GLY A 85 -5.82 2.58 0.79
C GLY A 85 -5.48 1.19 1.35
N LEU A 86 -5.30 0.18 0.49
CA LEU A 86 -4.88 -1.15 0.95
C LEU A 86 -3.52 -1.14 1.65
N VAL A 87 -2.56 -0.39 1.11
CA VAL A 87 -1.18 -0.32 1.63
C VAL A 87 -1.06 0.56 2.87
N LEU A 88 -1.84 1.64 2.94
CA LEU A 88 -1.94 2.52 4.10
C LEU A 88 -2.83 1.94 5.20
N GLY A 89 -3.55 0.85 4.89
CA GLY A 89 -4.31 0.08 5.86
C GLY A 89 -3.41 -0.70 6.81
N GLY A 90 -3.78 -0.63 8.09
CA GLY A 90 -3.35 -1.53 9.15
C GLY A 90 -4.56 -1.80 10.05
N SER A 91 -4.51 -2.86 10.85
CA SER A 91 -5.54 -3.06 11.88
C SER A 91 -5.54 -1.83 12.80
N ALA A 92 -6.71 -1.38 13.26
CA ALA A 92 -6.80 -0.30 14.25
C ALA A 92 -6.02 -0.60 15.54
N GLU A 93 -5.66 -1.87 15.76
CA GLU A 93 -4.88 -2.36 16.89
C GLU A 93 -3.37 -2.07 16.76
N ASP A 94 -2.87 -1.71 15.57
CA ASP A 94 -1.48 -1.29 15.35
C ASP A 94 -1.34 0.23 15.58
N ASP A 95 -1.39 0.65 16.85
CA ASP A 95 -1.52 2.06 17.31
C ASP A 95 -0.56 3.04 16.61
N GLU A 96 0.70 2.67 16.39
CA GLU A 96 1.70 3.60 15.83
C GLU A 96 1.52 3.87 14.33
N VAL A 97 1.24 2.83 13.54
CA VAL A 97 1.07 2.96 12.07
C VAL A 97 -0.28 3.59 11.73
N TRP A 98 -1.29 3.32 12.55
CA TRP A 98 -2.63 3.86 12.36
C TRP A 98 -2.62 5.39 12.48
N VAL A 99 -2.01 5.94 13.53
CA VAL A 99 -1.93 7.40 13.75
C VAL A 99 -1.21 8.11 12.59
N GLU A 100 -0.08 7.56 12.11
CA GLU A 100 0.69 8.18 11.01
C GLU A 100 -0.10 8.23 9.69
N THR A 101 -0.93 7.22 9.44
CA THR A 101 -1.62 7.03 8.16
C THR A 101 -3.06 7.55 8.12
N GLU A 102 -3.63 7.96 9.26
CA GLU A 102 -5.04 8.36 9.37
C GLU A 102 -5.41 9.47 8.39
N GLY A 103 -4.61 10.53 8.31
CA GLY A 103 -4.85 11.64 7.39
C GLY A 103 -4.87 11.19 5.92
N TYR A 104 -3.96 10.30 5.53
CA TYR A 104 -3.94 9.76 4.18
C TYR A 104 -5.15 8.87 3.89
N ARG A 105 -5.60 8.07 4.88
CA ARG A 105 -6.80 7.22 4.74
C ARG A 105 -8.07 8.04 4.58
N LYS A 106 -8.23 9.13 5.35
CA LYS A 106 -9.32 10.10 5.17
C LYS A 106 -9.29 10.70 3.76
N SER A 107 -8.12 11.17 3.30
CA SER A 107 -7.97 11.70 1.95
C SER A 107 -8.29 10.68 0.85
N VAL A 108 -7.95 9.38 1.02
CA VAL A 108 -8.34 8.33 0.07
C VAL A 108 -9.87 8.23 -0.02
N VAL A 109 -10.56 8.17 1.12
CA VAL A 109 -12.03 8.05 1.15
C VAL A 109 -12.69 9.29 0.54
N GLU A 110 -12.24 10.48 0.91
CA GLU A 110 -12.74 11.75 0.37
C GLU A 110 -12.58 11.85 -1.15
N GLN A 111 -11.40 11.47 -1.66
CA GLN A 111 -11.14 11.49 -3.10
C GLN A 111 -11.97 10.47 -3.85
N LEU A 112 -12.11 9.23 -3.33
CA LEU A 112 -12.96 8.22 -3.94
C LEU A 112 -14.43 8.67 -3.99
N ARG A 113 -14.97 9.14 -2.87
CA ARG A 113 -16.34 9.70 -2.80
C ARG A 113 -16.51 10.92 -3.69
N GLY A 114 -15.47 11.75 -3.78
CA GLY A 114 -15.43 12.90 -4.68
C GLY A 114 -15.52 12.52 -6.14
N ILE A 115 -14.79 11.47 -6.56
CA ILE A 115 -14.87 10.96 -7.93
C ILE A 115 -16.30 10.48 -8.24
N GLU A 116 -16.96 9.76 -7.33
CA GLU A 116 -18.34 9.32 -7.58
C GLU A 116 -19.32 10.49 -7.65
N ARG A 117 -19.20 11.46 -6.74
CA ARG A 117 -20.07 12.64 -6.69
C ARG A 117 -19.92 13.53 -7.92
N ASP A 118 -18.68 13.80 -8.31
CA ASP A 118 -18.36 14.79 -9.34
C ASP A 118 -18.49 14.20 -10.75
N MET A 119 -18.11 12.92 -10.93
CA MET A 119 -18.06 12.25 -12.24
C MET A 119 -19.17 11.22 -12.48
N GLY A 120 -19.94 10.84 -11.44
CA GLY A 120 -20.87 9.71 -11.51
C GLY A 120 -20.17 8.35 -11.67
N TRP A 121 -18.86 8.28 -11.42
CA TRP A 121 -18.09 7.04 -11.56
C TRP A 121 -18.18 6.22 -10.28
N ALA A 122 -18.77 5.02 -10.36
CA ALA A 122 -18.95 4.15 -9.21
C ALA A 122 -17.61 3.84 -8.49
N SER A 123 -17.50 4.26 -7.24
CA SER A 123 -16.32 4.09 -6.38
C SER A 123 -16.67 3.75 -4.93
N GLU A 124 -17.91 3.96 -4.47
CA GLU A 124 -18.31 3.75 -3.07
C GLU A 124 -18.17 2.29 -2.63
N TYR A 125 -18.28 1.33 -3.56
CA TYR A 125 -17.99 -0.08 -3.26
C TYR A 125 -16.52 -0.31 -2.86
N ARG A 126 -15.57 0.47 -3.40
CA ARG A 126 -14.16 0.44 -3.00
C ARG A 126 -13.96 1.05 -1.63
N VAL A 127 -14.67 2.14 -1.32
CA VAL A 127 -14.67 2.76 0.01
C VAL A 127 -15.18 1.75 1.05
N ARG A 128 -16.35 1.14 0.83
CA ARG A 128 -16.91 0.12 1.73
C ARG A 128 -15.93 -1.03 1.96
N SER A 129 -15.30 -1.54 0.90
CA SER A 129 -14.28 -2.59 1.00
C SER A 129 -13.06 -2.17 1.84
N LEU A 130 -12.61 -0.92 1.74
CA LEU A 130 -11.51 -0.40 2.57
C LEU A 130 -11.91 -0.27 4.03
N LEU A 131 -13.08 0.30 4.30
CA LEU A 131 -13.60 0.48 5.67
C LEU A 131 -13.76 -0.86 6.38
N GLU A 132 -14.32 -1.86 5.69
CA GLU A 132 -14.41 -3.23 6.19
C GLU A 132 -13.04 -3.82 6.52
N LEU A 133 -12.06 -3.69 5.61
CA LEU A 133 -10.70 -4.18 5.83
C LEU A 133 -10.00 -3.51 7.01
N TRP A 134 -10.28 -2.23 7.23
CA TRP A 134 -9.71 -1.47 8.34
C TRP A 134 -10.47 -1.65 9.66
N GLY A 135 -11.61 -2.37 9.66
CA GLY A 135 -12.45 -2.56 10.84
C GLY A 135 -13.21 -1.30 11.27
N LEU A 136 -13.54 -0.41 10.32
CA LEU A 136 -14.08 0.92 10.60
C LEU A 136 -15.52 1.05 10.09
N PRO A 137 -16.36 1.87 10.76
CA PRO A 137 -17.75 2.00 10.38
C PRO A 137 -17.90 2.76 9.03
N PRO A 138 -19.00 2.56 8.30
CA PRO A 138 -19.22 3.13 6.97
C PRO A 138 -19.22 4.67 6.92
N ASP A 139 -19.50 5.31 8.05
CA ASP A 139 -19.56 6.76 8.26
C ASP A 139 -18.26 7.35 8.86
N TRP A 140 -17.18 6.56 9.01
CA TRP A 140 -15.94 7.01 9.66
C TRP A 140 -15.32 8.29 9.07
N ALA A 141 -15.43 8.48 7.75
CA ALA A 141 -15.00 9.69 7.06
C ALA A 141 -16.19 10.53 6.56
N GLY A 142 -17.32 10.44 7.24
CA GLY A 142 -18.48 11.30 7.04
C GLY A 142 -18.17 12.72 7.47
N VAL A 143 -18.37 13.65 6.54
CA VAL A 143 -18.25 15.10 6.74
C VAL A 143 -19.20 15.52 7.86
N GLU A 144 -18.68 16.07 8.96
CA GLU A 144 -19.48 16.95 9.82
C GLU A 144 -19.95 18.12 8.94
N VAL A 145 -21.27 18.27 8.83
CA VAL A 145 -21.96 19.33 8.09
C VAL A 145 -21.76 20.68 8.77
#